data_AF-A0A0K3B1J0-F1
#
_entry.id   AF-A0A0K3B1J0-F1
#
_cell.length_a   1.000
_cell.length_b   1.000
_cell.length_c   1.000
_cell.angle_alpha   90.00
_cell.angle_beta   90.00
_cell.angle_gamma   90.00
#
_symmetry.space_group_name_H-M   'P 1'
#
loop_
_entity.id
_entity.type
_entity.pdbx_description
1 polymer ?
#
loop_
_entity_poly.entity_id
_entity_poly.type
_entity_poly.pdbx_seq_one_letter_code
_entity_poly.pdbx_strand_id
1 'polypeptide(L)'
;MIDPAFLEVIAWDYDRRIVTFPQAHPRLGWNACAVLGCTKLTTLSSKICATCTRRWKATGGQPLEEFVAVVKREWHAIGIGDCVVPGCLRPWTTSAAQLCLTHEAHRKRASQTLPVFLLTPGLTGFPAFGPCLVAACTRTRMGYKPSYCQSHLHRWNATRRADLATDELLWRRTTYAVAENNLVSLRGLPDRVVAEVLYGLQQRTHHDVVTKHHELRPFVDRVRQAQVGSLDELDPTVLSAIDRRLRTTMANYAYLACATPESERHKDIWNAAVFGHSGTLRFTEISQPWLREAAKRWTFDTLPRRRGANVSMTVRFRLNALAQLSTSLRLQRDDHGLHVAELSRVDITAFTNRMGYLVDQGELTPGVRAEQARALRQVMTRMRTMGFVVTWTPLVPLAPLAPGVDRLRGDRVGLIRRCLCGYGSSMARMAHTESTCWTRATSRSKSCQDSCGSWRPGTARPTRSSRMPTISAICGGSSTVTA
;
A
#
# COMPACT_ATOMS: atom_id res chain seq x y z
N MET A 1 -0.11 -3.78 -22.53
CA MET A 1 0.15 -4.07 -21.10
C MET A 1 -0.94 -3.45 -20.24
N ILE A 2 -1.17 -2.14 -20.35
CA ILE A 2 -2.42 -1.52 -19.92
C ILE A 2 -3.47 -1.74 -21.02
N ASP A 3 -4.65 -2.19 -20.63
CA ASP A 3 -5.79 -2.48 -21.50
C ASP A 3 -6.50 -1.17 -21.88
N PRO A 4 -6.67 -0.84 -23.18
CA PRO A 4 -7.44 0.31 -23.61
C PRO A 4 -8.86 0.36 -23.03
N ALA A 5 -9.54 -0.78 -22.90
CA ALA A 5 -10.89 -0.83 -22.32
C ALA A 5 -10.89 -0.42 -20.84
N PHE A 6 -9.82 -0.73 -20.11
CA PHE A 6 -9.68 -0.26 -18.72
C PHE A 6 -9.47 1.25 -18.64
N LEU A 7 -8.71 1.84 -19.58
CA LEU A 7 -8.50 3.28 -19.63
C LEU A 7 -9.80 4.05 -19.91
N GLU A 8 -10.69 3.48 -20.73
CA GLU A 8 -12.05 4.01 -20.93
C GLU A 8 -12.89 3.96 -19.63
N VAL A 9 -12.84 2.85 -18.88
CA VAL A 9 -13.58 2.70 -17.61
C VAL A 9 -13.21 3.78 -16.60
N ILE A 10 -11.94 4.18 -16.55
CA ILE A 10 -11.46 5.25 -15.65
C ILE A 10 -11.43 6.63 -16.31
N ALA A 11 -12.01 6.75 -17.52
CA ALA A 11 -11.96 7.92 -18.39
C ALA A 11 -10.61 8.65 -18.31
N TRP A 12 -9.54 7.88 -18.60
CA TRP A 12 -8.16 8.37 -18.54
C TRP A 12 -7.95 9.46 -19.59
N ASP A 13 -7.57 10.64 -19.12
CA ASP A 13 -7.20 11.76 -19.98
C ASP A 13 -5.68 11.75 -20.20
N TYR A 14 -5.25 11.43 -21.42
CA TYR A 14 -3.83 11.33 -21.78
C TYR A 14 -3.10 12.68 -21.66
N ASP A 15 -3.74 13.77 -22.09
CA ASP A 15 -3.14 15.11 -22.13
C ASP A 15 -3.08 15.72 -20.72
N ARG A 16 -4.18 15.57 -19.98
CA ARG A 16 -4.28 16.13 -18.62
C ARG A 16 -3.71 15.19 -17.57
N ARG A 17 -3.45 13.91 -17.89
CA ARG A 17 -3.01 12.86 -16.95
C ARG A 17 -3.92 12.73 -15.73
N ILE A 18 -5.23 12.69 -15.97
CA ILE A 18 -6.26 12.61 -14.93
C ILE A 18 -6.99 11.26 -14.99
N VAL A 19 -7.11 10.63 -13.83
CA VAL A 19 -7.96 9.45 -13.62
C VAL A 19 -9.31 9.91 -13.07
N THR A 20 -10.40 9.51 -13.72
CA THR A 20 -11.77 9.79 -13.27
C THR A 20 -12.41 8.52 -12.74
N PHE A 21 -12.71 8.48 -11.44
CA PHE A 21 -13.32 7.31 -10.84
C PHE A 21 -14.81 7.23 -11.24
N PRO A 22 -15.24 6.16 -11.96
CA PRO A 22 -16.64 5.98 -12.33
C PRO A 22 -17.50 5.74 -11.08
N GLN A 23 -18.70 6.32 -11.03
CA GLN A 23 -19.55 6.27 -9.84
C GLN A 23 -20.07 4.85 -9.53
N ALA A 24 -20.61 4.15 -10.54
CA ALA A 24 -21.30 2.87 -10.37
C ALA A 24 -20.37 1.64 -10.40
N HIS A 25 -19.06 1.81 -10.57
CA HIS A 25 -18.15 0.68 -10.75
C HIS A 25 -17.97 -0.14 -9.45
N PRO A 26 -18.02 -1.48 -9.47
CA PRO A 26 -17.99 -2.29 -8.25
C PRO A 26 -16.71 -2.11 -7.41
N ARG A 27 -15.55 -1.89 -8.05
CA ARG A 27 -14.24 -1.80 -7.37
C ARG A 27 -13.68 -0.38 -7.26
N LEU A 28 -14.17 0.54 -8.08
CA LEU A 28 -13.69 1.93 -8.19
C LEU A 28 -14.80 2.95 -7.84
N GLY A 29 -16.02 2.47 -7.68
CA GLY A 29 -17.22 3.26 -7.42
C GLY A 29 -17.18 4.03 -6.12
N TRP A 30 -18.06 5.01 -6.07
CA TRP A 30 -18.24 5.90 -4.94
C TRP A 30 -19.72 6.28 -4.83
N ASN A 31 -20.13 6.62 -3.62
CA ASN A 31 -21.52 7.01 -3.35
C ASN A 31 -21.62 8.54 -3.33
N ALA A 32 -22.65 9.06 -3.99
CA ALA A 32 -23.00 10.47 -3.88
C ALA A 32 -23.74 10.72 -2.55
N CYS A 33 -23.66 11.95 -2.06
CA CYS A 33 -24.39 12.38 -0.88
C CYS A 33 -25.89 12.35 -1.15
N ALA A 34 -26.66 11.67 -0.30
CA ALA A 34 -28.11 11.53 -0.45
C ALA A 34 -28.88 12.86 -0.32
N VAL A 35 -28.30 13.90 0.29
CA VAL A 35 -28.92 15.23 0.38
C VAL A 35 -29.16 15.80 -1.02
N LEU A 36 -30.42 16.16 -1.32
CA LEU A 36 -30.80 16.75 -2.60
C LEU A 36 -29.96 17.99 -2.92
N GLY A 37 -29.40 18.05 -4.13
CA GLY A 37 -28.51 19.12 -4.60
C GLY A 37 -27.05 19.02 -4.10
N CYS A 38 -26.66 17.97 -3.37
CA CYS A 38 -25.28 17.79 -2.94
C CYS A 38 -24.50 16.83 -3.86
N THR A 39 -23.52 17.36 -4.60
CA THR A 39 -22.67 16.57 -5.52
C THR A 39 -21.42 15.96 -4.84
N LYS A 40 -21.33 16.00 -3.50
CA LYS A 40 -20.14 15.53 -2.77
C LYS A 40 -20.16 14.03 -2.55
N LEU A 41 -18.99 13.43 -2.59
CA LEU A 41 -18.80 12.00 -2.33
C LEU A 41 -18.98 11.69 -0.84
N THR A 42 -19.44 10.48 -0.55
CA THR A 42 -19.54 9.93 0.80
C THR A 42 -18.56 8.79 1.00
N THR A 43 -18.31 8.48 2.27
CA THR A 43 -17.67 7.20 2.64
C THR A 43 -18.70 6.08 2.50
N LEU A 44 -18.25 4.84 2.27
CA LEU A 44 -19.15 3.68 2.12
C LEU A 44 -20.09 3.48 3.32
N SER A 45 -19.64 3.85 4.52
CA SER A 45 -20.41 3.75 5.76
C SER A 45 -21.46 4.86 5.96
N SER A 46 -21.45 5.91 5.13
CA SER A 46 -22.31 7.08 5.32
C SER A 46 -23.15 7.36 4.08
N LYS A 47 -24.46 7.55 4.27
CA LYS A 47 -25.38 8.02 3.22
C LYS A 47 -25.15 9.49 2.85
N ILE A 48 -24.49 10.27 3.70
CA ILE A 48 -24.25 11.71 3.50
C ILE A 48 -22.77 12.08 3.68
N CYS A 49 -22.30 13.14 3.01
CA CYS A 49 -20.90 13.55 3.08
C CYS A 49 -20.57 14.22 4.44
N ALA A 50 -19.30 14.26 4.84
CA ALA A 50 -18.88 14.77 6.16
C ALA A 50 -19.37 16.20 6.47
N THR A 51 -19.50 17.07 5.47
CA THR A 51 -20.07 18.41 5.65
C THR A 51 -21.57 18.36 5.91
N CYS A 52 -22.31 17.53 5.18
CA CYS A 52 -23.73 17.33 5.44
C CYS A 52 -23.97 16.60 6.76
N THR A 53 -23.09 15.67 7.16
CA THR A 53 -23.13 15.05 8.49
C THR A 53 -23.00 16.08 9.61
N ARG A 54 -22.08 17.05 9.48
CA ARG A 54 -21.96 18.14 10.46
C ARG A 54 -23.20 19.02 10.50
N ARG A 55 -23.77 19.37 9.34
CA ARG A 55 -25.01 20.14 9.25
C ARG A 55 -26.20 19.41 9.88
N TRP A 56 -26.34 18.13 9.57
CA TRP A 56 -27.39 17.27 10.13
C TRP A 56 -27.24 17.17 11.66
N LYS A 57 -26.03 16.93 12.17
CA LYS A 57 -25.81 16.92 13.63
C LYS A 57 -26.15 18.26 14.29
N ALA A 58 -25.98 19.36 13.59
CA ALA A 58 -26.32 20.69 14.09
C ALA A 58 -27.83 20.98 14.11
N THR A 59 -28.68 20.18 13.46
CA THR A 59 -30.15 20.34 13.55
C THR A 59 -30.72 19.77 14.85
N GLY A 60 -29.92 19.04 15.64
CA GLY A 60 -30.26 18.70 17.01
C GLY A 60 -31.34 17.62 17.20
N GLY A 61 -31.70 16.86 16.16
CA GLY A 61 -32.66 15.75 16.31
C GLY A 61 -33.51 15.43 15.08
N GLN A 62 -33.34 16.16 13.97
CA GLN A 62 -34.09 15.89 12.74
C GLN A 62 -33.77 14.47 12.21
N PRO A 63 -34.78 13.67 11.83
CA PRO A 63 -34.58 12.41 11.12
C PRO A 63 -33.73 12.59 9.85
N LEU A 64 -32.90 11.60 9.53
CA LEU A 64 -31.99 11.71 8.39
C LEU A 64 -32.76 11.82 7.07
N GLU A 65 -33.84 11.06 6.93
CA GLU A 65 -34.73 11.04 5.76
C GLU A 65 -35.31 12.42 5.46
N GLU A 66 -35.75 13.11 6.51
CA GLU A 66 -36.27 14.48 6.41
C GLU A 66 -35.14 15.46 6.05
N PHE A 67 -33.96 15.31 6.67
CA PHE A 67 -32.82 16.16 6.38
C PHE A 67 -32.31 16.03 4.94
N VAL A 68 -32.28 14.81 4.37
CA VAL A 68 -31.81 14.63 2.98
C VAL A 68 -32.80 15.16 1.95
N ALA A 69 -34.09 15.19 2.27
CA ALA A 69 -35.13 15.80 1.44
C ALA A 69 -35.05 17.33 1.40
N VAL A 70 -34.40 17.96 2.40
CA VAL A 70 -34.12 19.40 2.35
C VAL A 70 -33.08 19.67 1.27
N VAL A 71 -33.51 20.33 0.19
CA VAL A 71 -32.62 20.80 -0.87
C VAL A 71 -31.52 21.63 -0.23
N LYS A 72 -30.28 21.16 -0.40
CA LYS A 72 -29.14 21.98 -0.08
C LYS A 72 -29.18 23.17 -1.03
N ARG A 73 -29.59 24.35 -0.52
CA ARG A 73 -29.34 25.63 -1.20
C ARG A 73 -27.91 25.57 -1.72
N GLU A 74 -27.71 25.85 -3.01
CA GLU A 74 -26.41 25.86 -3.67
C GLU A 74 -25.51 26.93 -3.01
N TRP A 75 -25.03 26.63 -1.82
CA TRP A 75 -24.11 27.48 -1.09
C TRP A 75 -22.76 27.27 -1.72
N HIS A 76 -22.46 28.16 -2.67
CA HIS A 76 -21.27 28.18 -3.50
C HIS A 76 -21.06 26.84 -4.18
N ALA A 77 -21.42 26.70 -5.46
CA ALA A 77 -20.93 25.56 -6.23
C ALA A 77 -19.40 25.50 -6.04
N ILE A 78 -18.92 24.46 -5.36
CA ILE A 78 -17.48 24.23 -5.18
C ILE A 78 -17.04 23.67 -6.52
N GLY A 79 -16.53 24.55 -7.36
CA GLY A 79 -16.17 24.22 -8.73
C GLY A 79 -15.14 25.19 -9.27
N ILE A 80 -14.75 24.93 -10.50
CA ILE A 80 -14.06 25.87 -11.37
C ILE A 80 -14.95 25.95 -12.59
N GLY A 81 -15.05 27.12 -13.17
CA GLY A 81 -15.58 27.28 -14.50
C GLY A 81 -15.03 28.56 -15.08
N ASP A 82 -15.31 28.74 -16.36
CA ASP A 82 -14.91 29.94 -17.08
C ASP A 82 -15.94 31.04 -16.86
N CYS A 83 -15.50 32.27 -17.08
CA CYS A 83 -16.37 33.44 -17.06
C CYS A 83 -17.52 33.24 -18.05
N VAL A 84 -18.75 33.50 -17.61
CA VAL A 84 -19.94 33.37 -18.46
C VAL A 84 -20.05 34.43 -19.56
N VAL A 85 -19.16 35.44 -19.58
CA VAL A 85 -19.10 36.41 -20.69
C VAL A 85 -18.63 35.69 -21.96
N PRO A 86 -19.38 35.79 -23.08
CA PRO A 86 -19.03 35.14 -24.32
C PRO A 86 -17.58 35.41 -24.77
N GLY A 87 -16.88 34.35 -25.15
CA GLY A 87 -15.47 34.42 -25.59
C GLY A 87 -14.44 34.66 -24.49
N CYS A 88 -14.85 34.73 -23.21
CA CYS A 88 -13.91 34.91 -22.11
C CYS A 88 -13.37 33.58 -21.61
N LEU A 89 -12.06 33.36 -21.74
CA LEU A 89 -11.36 32.13 -21.34
C LEU A 89 -10.73 32.25 -19.94
N ARG A 90 -11.16 33.23 -19.14
CA ARG A 90 -10.65 33.46 -17.78
C ARG A 90 -11.54 32.75 -16.75
N PRO A 91 -10.97 32.13 -15.71
CA PRO A 91 -11.76 31.45 -14.70
C PRO A 91 -12.61 32.45 -13.90
N TRP A 92 -13.80 32.04 -13.48
CA TRP A 92 -14.59 32.82 -12.54
C TRP A 92 -13.93 32.87 -11.15
N THR A 93 -14.21 33.93 -10.39
CA THR A 93 -13.65 34.12 -9.04
C THR A 93 -14.42 33.37 -7.96
N THR A 94 -15.75 33.36 -8.07
CA THR A 94 -16.65 32.55 -7.25
C THR A 94 -17.78 32.02 -8.10
N SER A 95 -18.36 30.89 -7.71
CA SER A 95 -19.49 30.29 -8.42
C SER A 95 -20.74 31.15 -8.36
N ALA A 96 -20.86 32.00 -7.34
CA ALA A 96 -21.94 32.96 -7.22
C ALA A 96 -21.79 34.13 -8.22
N ALA A 97 -20.55 34.58 -8.46
CA ALA A 97 -20.29 35.63 -9.43
C ALA A 97 -20.38 35.11 -10.88
N GLN A 98 -19.90 33.88 -11.13
CA GLN A 98 -19.75 33.29 -12.47
C GLN A 98 -18.91 34.12 -13.46
N LEU A 99 -18.27 35.19 -12.97
CA LEU A 99 -17.47 36.13 -13.75
C LEU A 99 -16.01 36.09 -13.34
N CYS A 100 -15.11 36.35 -14.30
CA CYS A 100 -13.70 36.59 -14.01
C CYS A 100 -13.53 37.85 -13.16
N LEU A 101 -12.35 38.03 -12.54
CA LEU A 101 -12.09 39.17 -11.65
C LEU A 101 -12.35 40.52 -12.34
N THR A 102 -11.98 40.65 -13.61
CA THR A 102 -12.15 41.87 -14.39
C THR A 102 -13.63 42.17 -14.68
N HIS A 103 -14.37 41.17 -15.16
CA HIS A 103 -15.80 41.35 -15.46
C HIS A 103 -16.64 41.52 -14.20
N GLU A 104 -16.29 40.85 -13.10
CA GLU A 104 -16.96 41.06 -11.81
C GLU A 104 -16.69 42.47 -11.26
N ALA A 105 -15.47 43.00 -11.41
CA ALA A 105 -15.18 44.39 -11.05
C ALA A 105 -15.96 45.38 -11.92
N HIS A 106 -16.09 45.12 -13.22
CA HIS A 106 -16.91 45.95 -14.12
C HIS A 106 -18.38 45.93 -13.70
N ARG A 107 -18.95 44.74 -13.49
CA ARG A 107 -20.33 44.58 -13.02
C ARG A 107 -20.60 45.30 -11.70
N LYS A 108 -19.67 45.19 -10.74
CA LYS A 108 -19.79 45.88 -9.44
C LYS A 108 -19.72 47.39 -9.57
N ARG A 109 -18.86 47.94 -10.43
CA ARG A 109 -18.81 49.38 -10.70
C ARG A 109 -20.09 49.88 -11.35
N ALA A 110 -20.64 49.09 -12.28
CA ALA A 110 -21.92 49.39 -12.92
C ALA A 110 -23.13 49.13 -11.99
N SER A 111 -22.93 48.51 -10.82
CA SER A 111 -23.99 48.13 -9.88
C SER A 111 -25.12 47.31 -10.52
N GLN A 112 -24.78 46.43 -11.46
CA GLN A 112 -25.73 45.62 -12.21
C GLN A 112 -25.89 44.19 -11.65
N THR A 113 -27.08 43.62 -11.81
CA THR A 113 -27.29 42.17 -11.62
C THR A 113 -26.59 41.38 -12.73
N LEU A 114 -26.28 40.11 -12.49
CA LEU A 114 -25.59 39.29 -13.50
C LEU A 114 -26.34 39.21 -14.85
N PRO A 115 -27.68 38.97 -14.88
CA PRO A 115 -28.41 38.94 -16.16
C PRO A 115 -28.37 40.28 -16.90
N VAL A 116 -28.53 41.40 -16.20
CA VAL A 116 -28.46 42.75 -16.79
C VAL A 116 -27.07 43.04 -17.32
N PHE A 117 -26.04 42.65 -16.57
CA PHE A 117 -24.66 42.81 -16.99
C PHE A 117 -24.39 42.08 -18.30
N LEU A 118 -24.80 40.81 -18.43
CA LEU A 118 -24.56 40.01 -19.63
C LEU A 118 -25.23 40.54 -20.91
N LEU A 119 -26.26 41.38 -20.77
CA LEU A 119 -26.91 42.07 -21.89
C LEU A 119 -26.25 43.39 -22.27
N THR A 120 -25.19 43.81 -21.56
CA THR A 120 -24.51 45.09 -21.82
C THR A 120 -23.80 45.06 -23.18
N PRO A 121 -24.14 45.97 -24.11
CA PRO A 121 -23.47 46.04 -25.42
C PRO A 121 -21.97 46.27 -25.27
N GLY A 122 -21.17 45.62 -26.12
CA GLY A 122 -19.70 45.78 -26.13
C GLY A 122 -18.95 44.94 -25.09
N LEU A 123 -19.61 44.01 -24.39
CA LEU A 123 -18.92 43.03 -23.56
C LEU A 123 -18.04 42.10 -24.42
N THR A 124 -16.73 42.23 -24.26
CA THR A 124 -15.76 41.35 -24.92
C THR A 124 -15.14 40.35 -23.95
N GLY A 125 -14.90 39.14 -24.46
CA GLY A 125 -14.12 38.12 -23.78
C GLY A 125 -12.63 38.47 -23.72
N PHE A 126 -11.94 37.88 -22.75
CA PHE A 126 -10.49 37.99 -22.61
C PHE A 126 -9.82 36.62 -22.75
N PRO A 127 -8.58 36.56 -23.27
CA PRO A 127 -7.82 35.30 -23.32
C PRO A 127 -7.46 34.81 -21.91
N ALA A 128 -7.22 33.50 -21.81
CA ALA A 128 -6.74 32.84 -20.61
C ALA A 128 -5.34 33.33 -20.23
N PHE A 129 -5.03 33.35 -18.93
CA PHE A 129 -3.69 33.70 -18.43
C PHE A 129 -2.67 32.55 -18.51
N GLY A 130 -3.06 31.41 -19.08
CA GLY A 130 -2.26 30.17 -19.12
C GLY A 130 -2.39 29.31 -17.85
N PRO A 131 -1.74 28.13 -17.84
CA PRO A 131 -1.91 27.13 -16.79
C PRO A 131 -1.17 27.48 -15.50
N CYS A 132 -1.70 27.07 -14.36
CA CYS A 132 -1.03 27.14 -13.06
C CYS A 132 0.34 26.44 -13.12
N LEU A 133 1.37 27.05 -12.51
CA LEU A 133 2.72 26.50 -12.53
C LEU A 133 2.97 25.32 -11.57
N VAL A 134 2.00 24.96 -10.73
CA VAL A 134 2.11 23.73 -9.92
C VAL A 134 1.96 22.53 -10.84
N ALA A 135 2.96 21.64 -10.84
CA ALA A 135 3.05 20.54 -11.79
C ALA A 135 1.82 19.62 -11.77
N ALA A 136 1.25 19.38 -10.58
CA ALA A 136 0.08 18.54 -10.40
C ALA A 136 -1.25 19.18 -10.85
N CYS A 137 -1.27 20.49 -11.11
CA CYS A 137 -2.49 21.27 -11.30
C CYS A 137 -2.96 21.27 -12.75
N THR A 138 -4.28 21.25 -12.94
CA THR A 138 -4.97 21.41 -14.23
C THR A 138 -5.60 22.79 -14.41
N ARG A 139 -5.58 23.63 -13.38
CA ARG A 139 -6.32 24.90 -13.37
C ARG A 139 -5.54 26.02 -14.07
N THR A 140 -6.27 27.01 -14.56
CA THR A 140 -5.73 28.25 -15.13
C THR A 140 -5.29 29.23 -14.03
N ARG A 141 -4.33 30.09 -14.33
CA ARG A 141 -3.92 31.21 -13.48
C ARG A 141 -5.04 32.25 -13.35
N MET A 142 -5.02 33.00 -12.25
CA MET A 142 -5.97 34.10 -12.02
C MET A 142 -5.54 35.43 -12.66
N GLY A 143 -4.27 35.54 -13.10
CA GLY A 143 -3.69 36.76 -13.66
C GLY A 143 -2.31 36.50 -14.26
N TYR A 144 -1.73 37.52 -14.92
CA TYR A 144 -0.33 37.49 -15.39
C TYR A 144 0.66 37.36 -14.24
N LYS A 145 0.34 37.99 -13.11
CA LYS A 145 0.92 37.75 -11.79
C LYS A 145 -0.27 37.63 -10.82
N PRO A 146 -0.35 36.59 -9.98
CA PRO A 146 0.65 35.55 -9.72
C PRO A 146 0.53 34.33 -10.64
N SER A 147 1.60 33.53 -10.71
CA SER A 147 1.75 32.35 -11.59
C SER A 147 0.87 31.14 -11.24
N TYR A 148 -0.11 31.32 -10.36
CA TYR A 148 -0.89 30.23 -9.75
C TYR A 148 -2.39 30.44 -9.92
N CYS A 149 -3.14 29.33 -9.87
CA CYS A 149 -4.57 29.41 -9.61
C CYS A 149 -4.84 29.92 -8.19
N GLN A 150 -6.06 30.37 -7.90
CA GLN A 150 -6.40 30.97 -6.61
C GLN A 150 -6.04 30.09 -5.40
N SER A 151 -6.33 28.79 -5.48
CA SER A 151 -6.05 27.85 -4.39
C SER A 151 -4.56 27.65 -4.15
N HIS A 152 -3.75 27.53 -5.21
CA HIS A 152 -2.30 27.38 -5.09
C HIS A 152 -1.63 28.68 -4.70
N LEU A 153 -2.14 29.84 -5.12
CA LEU A 153 -1.68 31.13 -4.62
C LEU A 153 -1.86 31.23 -3.10
N HIS A 154 -3.03 30.85 -2.59
CA HIS A 154 -3.28 30.87 -1.15
C HIS A 154 -2.32 29.95 -0.39
N ARG A 155 -2.09 28.74 -0.89
CA ARG A 155 -1.12 27.79 -0.31
C ARG A 155 0.30 28.33 -0.37
N TRP A 156 0.73 28.87 -1.52
CA TRP A 156 2.06 29.45 -1.68
C TRP A 156 2.30 30.58 -0.69
N ASN A 157 1.34 31.50 -0.56
CA ASN A 157 1.41 32.60 0.40
C ASN A 157 1.42 32.12 1.85
N ALA A 158 0.78 30.99 2.17
CA ALA A 158 0.84 30.39 3.50
C ALA A 158 2.19 29.74 3.77
N THR A 159 2.72 28.97 2.82
CA THR A 159 4.06 28.35 2.90
C THR A 159 5.14 29.41 3.04
N ARG A 160 5.15 30.42 2.17
CA ARG A 160 6.12 31.52 2.20
C ARG A 160 6.05 32.35 3.49
N ARG A 161 4.86 32.45 4.12
CA ARG A 161 4.71 33.12 5.42
C ARG A 161 5.28 32.30 6.57
N ALA A 162 5.28 30.97 6.46
CA ALA A 162 5.88 30.09 7.45
C ALA A 162 7.41 30.04 7.30
N ASP A 163 7.90 30.08 6.06
CA ASP A 163 9.33 30.09 5.74
C ASP A 163 9.60 30.91 4.47
N LEU A 164 10.33 32.02 4.64
CA LEU A 164 10.68 32.92 3.53
C LEU A 164 11.72 32.32 2.59
N ALA A 165 12.50 31.33 3.04
CA ALA A 165 13.55 30.66 2.26
C ALA A 165 13.04 29.44 1.47
N THR A 166 11.73 29.17 1.50
CA THR A 166 11.16 28.02 0.79
C THR A 166 11.47 28.09 -0.71
N ASP A 167 12.06 27.01 -1.23
CA ASP A 167 12.29 26.83 -2.67
C ASP A 167 10.95 26.71 -3.43
N GLU A 168 10.62 27.75 -4.19
CA GLU A 168 9.42 27.83 -5.01
C GLU A 168 9.39 26.75 -6.12
N LEU A 169 10.54 26.40 -6.70
CA LEU A 169 10.61 25.39 -7.77
C LEU A 169 10.34 24.00 -7.19
N LEU A 170 10.95 23.67 -6.05
CA LEU A 170 10.63 22.42 -5.34
C LEU A 170 9.17 22.39 -4.92
N TRP A 171 8.63 23.49 -4.40
CA TRP A 171 7.22 23.61 -4.03
C TRP A 171 6.30 23.36 -5.22
N ARG A 172 6.60 23.92 -6.41
CA ARG A 172 5.83 23.71 -7.65
C ARG A 172 5.81 22.24 -8.08
N ARG A 173 6.92 21.52 -7.92
CA ARG A 173 7.04 20.09 -8.29
C ARG A 173 6.31 19.17 -7.31
N THR A 174 6.36 19.48 -6.02
CA THR A 174 5.91 18.57 -4.95
C THR A 174 4.51 18.87 -4.43
N THR A 175 4.00 20.09 -4.65
CA THR A 175 2.66 20.48 -4.18
C THR A 175 1.57 19.70 -4.91
N TYR A 176 0.66 19.14 -4.12
CA TYR A 176 -0.48 18.38 -4.61
C TYR A 176 -1.48 19.25 -5.39
N ALA A 177 -2.23 18.60 -6.28
CA ALA A 177 -3.28 19.24 -7.06
C ALA A 177 -4.37 19.84 -6.16
N VAL A 178 -5.23 20.69 -6.73
CA VAL A 178 -6.45 21.05 -6.01
C VAL A 178 -7.40 19.85 -6.09
N ALA A 179 -7.90 19.43 -4.93
CA ALA A 179 -8.75 18.25 -4.84
C ALA A 179 -10.11 18.51 -5.50
N GLU A 180 -10.43 17.71 -6.51
CA GLU A 180 -11.74 17.69 -7.16
C GLU A 180 -12.48 16.39 -6.79
N ASN A 181 -13.80 16.41 -6.92
CA ASN A 181 -14.58 15.21 -6.69
C ASN A 181 -14.14 14.13 -7.70
N ASN A 182 -14.07 12.84 -7.29
CA ASN A 182 -13.76 11.66 -8.13
C ASN A 182 -12.53 11.69 -9.06
N LEU A 183 -11.78 12.79 -9.14
CA LEU A 183 -10.59 12.95 -9.99
C LEU A 183 -9.31 12.73 -9.21
N VAL A 184 -8.35 12.03 -9.80
CA VAL A 184 -6.99 11.90 -9.28
C VAL A 184 -6.01 12.38 -10.33
N SER A 185 -5.22 13.40 -9.98
CA SER A 185 -4.20 13.95 -10.87
C SER A 185 -2.91 13.16 -10.76
N LEU A 186 -2.48 12.57 -11.86
CA LEU A 186 -1.16 11.95 -12.01
C LEU A 186 -0.15 12.93 -12.64
N ARG A 187 -0.52 14.20 -12.86
CA ARG A 187 0.40 15.22 -13.36
C ARG A 187 1.58 15.44 -12.40
N GLY A 188 2.71 15.83 -12.99
CA GLY A 188 3.96 16.05 -12.26
C GLY A 188 4.64 14.77 -11.78
N LEU A 189 4.13 13.59 -12.13
CA LEU A 189 4.81 12.31 -11.93
C LEU A 189 5.58 11.90 -13.19
N PRO A 190 6.72 11.20 -13.05
CA PRO A 190 7.43 10.60 -14.18
C PRO A 190 6.56 9.58 -14.93
N ASP A 191 6.79 9.42 -16.23
CA ASP A 191 5.99 8.54 -17.11
C ASP A 191 5.95 7.09 -16.62
N ARG A 192 7.08 6.59 -16.13
CA ARG A 192 7.17 5.26 -15.51
C ARG A 192 6.23 5.13 -14.31
N VAL A 193 6.23 6.10 -13.40
CA VAL A 193 5.37 6.08 -12.21
C VAL A 193 3.89 6.18 -12.60
N VAL A 194 3.55 6.98 -13.60
CA VAL A 194 2.18 7.03 -14.17
C VAL A 194 1.78 5.64 -14.67
N ALA A 195 2.62 4.97 -15.46
CA ALA A 195 2.36 3.63 -15.98
C ALA A 195 2.22 2.59 -14.85
N GLU A 196 3.08 2.63 -13.83
CA GLU A 196 3.02 1.75 -12.66
C GLU A 196 1.72 1.92 -11.86
N VAL A 197 1.26 3.16 -11.66
CA VAL A 197 -0.01 3.46 -10.99
C VAL A 197 -1.21 2.97 -11.80
N LEU A 198 -1.25 3.26 -13.11
CA LEU A 198 -2.35 2.85 -13.99
C LEU A 198 -2.44 1.33 -14.12
N TYR A 199 -1.31 0.68 -14.40
CA TYR A 199 -1.25 -0.78 -14.49
C TYR A 199 -1.56 -1.45 -13.15
N GLY A 200 -1.03 -0.90 -12.05
CA GLY A 200 -1.36 -1.36 -10.71
C GLY A 200 -2.85 -1.23 -10.38
N LEU A 201 -3.51 -0.15 -10.81
CA LEU A 201 -4.96 0.03 -10.64
C LEU A 201 -5.77 -0.98 -11.48
N GLN A 202 -5.34 -1.26 -12.71
CA GLN A 202 -5.94 -2.29 -13.56
C GLN A 202 -5.85 -3.67 -12.92
N GLN A 203 -4.64 -4.09 -12.50
CA GLN A 203 -4.43 -5.41 -11.92
C GLN A 203 -5.20 -5.57 -10.60
N ARG A 204 -5.22 -4.54 -9.75
CA ARG A 204 -6.06 -4.55 -8.55
C ARG A 204 -7.53 -4.72 -8.87
N THR A 205 -8.02 -4.07 -9.92
CA THR A 205 -9.40 -4.22 -10.38
C THR A 205 -9.68 -5.64 -10.89
N HIS A 206 -8.78 -6.21 -11.69
CA HIS A 206 -8.88 -7.59 -12.18
C HIS A 206 -8.87 -8.62 -11.04
N HIS A 207 -8.15 -8.32 -9.95
CA HIS A 207 -8.11 -9.14 -8.74
C HIS A 207 -9.20 -8.79 -7.72
N ASP A 208 -10.27 -8.11 -8.14
CA ASP A 208 -11.41 -7.75 -7.29
C ASP A 208 -11.06 -6.89 -6.05
N VAL A 209 -9.92 -6.22 -6.08
CA VAL A 209 -9.45 -5.36 -4.99
C VAL A 209 -10.04 -3.96 -5.15
N VAL A 210 -10.88 -3.60 -4.19
CA VAL A 210 -11.44 -2.25 -4.10
C VAL A 210 -10.31 -1.23 -3.89
N THR A 211 -10.33 -0.17 -4.70
CA THR A 211 -9.40 0.96 -4.58
C THR A 211 -10.21 2.24 -4.67
N LYS A 212 -10.20 3.06 -3.63
CA LYS A 212 -11.00 4.29 -3.60
C LYS A 212 -10.16 5.51 -3.98
N HIS A 213 -10.78 6.48 -4.64
CA HIS A 213 -10.12 7.75 -5.02
C HIS A 213 -9.48 8.47 -3.82
N HIS A 214 -10.09 8.39 -2.62
CA HIS A 214 -9.56 9.02 -1.41
C HIS A 214 -8.38 8.27 -0.79
N GLU A 215 -8.12 7.02 -1.18
CA GLU A 215 -6.89 6.29 -0.86
C GLU A 215 -5.82 6.57 -1.91
N LEU A 216 -6.19 6.56 -3.20
CA LEU A 216 -5.24 6.76 -4.30
C LEU A 216 -4.67 8.18 -4.33
N ARG A 217 -5.49 9.20 -4.05
CA ARG A 217 -5.05 10.60 -4.12
C ARG A 217 -3.93 10.93 -3.12
N PRO A 218 -4.08 10.66 -1.80
CA PRO A 218 -2.99 10.86 -0.85
C PRO A 218 -1.74 10.05 -1.19
N PHE A 219 -1.90 8.83 -1.70
CA PHE A 219 -0.80 8.00 -2.15
C PHE A 219 -0.01 8.66 -3.29
N VAL A 220 -0.69 9.09 -4.35
CA VAL A 220 -0.09 9.81 -5.48
C VAL A 220 0.56 11.12 -5.04
N ASP A 221 -0.04 11.84 -4.10
CA ASP A 221 0.53 13.05 -3.53
C ASP A 221 1.83 12.76 -2.76
N ARG A 222 1.90 11.64 -2.03
CA ARG A 222 3.13 11.17 -1.34
C ARG A 222 4.22 10.80 -2.35
N VAL A 223 3.88 10.04 -3.38
CA VAL A 223 4.81 9.66 -4.46
C VAL A 223 5.41 10.90 -5.11
N ARG A 224 4.57 11.92 -5.38
CA ARG A 224 5.04 13.20 -5.93
C ARG A 224 5.96 13.93 -4.98
N GLN A 225 5.66 13.97 -3.69
CA GLN A 225 6.53 14.59 -2.70
C GLN A 225 7.90 13.89 -2.60
N ALA A 226 7.93 12.57 -2.74
CA ALA A 226 9.16 11.79 -2.71
C ALA A 226 10.04 11.95 -3.97
N GLN A 227 9.47 12.46 -5.08
CA GLN A 227 10.19 12.67 -6.36
C GLN A 227 10.91 11.42 -6.88
N VAL A 228 10.33 10.24 -6.65
CA VAL A 228 10.87 8.94 -7.09
C VAL A 228 10.63 8.67 -8.58
N GLY A 229 11.55 7.93 -9.22
CA GLY A 229 11.44 7.48 -10.61
C GLY A 229 10.63 6.20 -10.79
N SER A 230 10.44 5.44 -9.70
CA SER A 230 9.61 4.24 -9.63
C SER A 230 8.94 4.11 -8.26
N LEU A 231 7.78 3.48 -8.19
CA LEU A 231 7.10 3.15 -6.94
C LEU A 231 7.94 2.24 -6.03
N ASP A 232 8.91 1.49 -6.57
CA ASP A 232 9.78 0.63 -5.77
C ASP A 232 10.82 1.42 -4.95
N GLU A 233 11.20 2.61 -5.40
CA GLU A 233 12.12 3.51 -4.70
C GLU A 233 11.47 4.22 -3.50
N LEU A 234 10.13 4.15 -3.38
CA LEU A 234 9.41 4.75 -2.27
C LEU A 234 9.63 3.93 -0.99
N ASP A 235 10.29 4.54 0.00
CA ASP A 235 10.59 3.94 1.29
C ASP A 235 9.30 3.52 2.02
N PRO A 236 9.09 2.21 2.27
CA PRO A 236 7.88 1.71 2.92
C PRO A 236 7.79 2.04 4.43
N THR A 237 8.88 2.45 5.08
CA THR A 237 8.92 2.71 6.53
C THR A 237 8.23 4.01 6.91
N VAL A 238 8.28 5.01 6.03
CA VAL A 238 7.65 6.33 6.22
C VAL A 238 6.19 6.39 5.76
N LEU A 239 5.66 5.29 5.22
CA LEU A 239 4.30 5.22 4.66
C LEU A 239 3.26 4.79 5.69
N SER A 240 2.04 5.31 5.52
CA SER A 240 0.85 4.77 6.19
C SER A 240 0.61 3.32 5.77
N ALA A 241 -0.17 2.57 6.56
CA ALA A 241 -0.50 1.18 6.21
C ALA A 241 -1.21 1.05 4.85
N ILE A 242 -2.06 2.03 4.49
CA ILE A 242 -2.77 2.07 3.21
C ILE A 242 -1.79 2.35 2.07
N ASP A 243 -0.96 3.38 2.21
CA ASP A 243 0.03 3.75 1.18
C ASP A 243 1.06 2.65 0.96
N ARG A 244 1.53 2.01 2.04
CA ARG A 244 2.45 0.86 1.96
C ARG A 244 1.81 -0.31 1.21
N ARG A 245 0.52 -0.59 1.43
CA ARG A 245 -0.21 -1.61 0.67
C ARG A 245 -0.34 -1.23 -0.80
N LEU A 246 -0.68 0.01 -1.12
CA LEU A 246 -0.77 0.48 -2.51
C LEU A 246 0.60 0.38 -3.21
N ARG A 247 1.65 0.94 -2.61
CA ARG A 247 3.04 0.84 -3.08
C ARG A 247 3.43 -0.61 -3.36
N THR A 248 3.34 -1.49 -2.36
CA THR A 248 3.78 -2.88 -2.50
C THR A 248 3.00 -3.62 -3.57
N THR A 249 1.67 -3.46 -3.62
CA THR A 249 0.87 -4.17 -4.63
C THR A 249 1.12 -3.64 -6.04
N MET A 250 1.11 -2.33 -6.25
CA MET A 250 1.29 -1.71 -7.58
C MET A 250 2.71 -1.92 -8.12
N ALA A 251 3.74 -1.71 -7.30
CA ALA A 251 5.13 -1.98 -7.68
C ALA A 251 5.34 -3.46 -8.04
N ASN A 252 4.77 -4.37 -7.26
CA ASN A 252 4.84 -5.81 -7.56
C ASN A 252 4.13 -6.16 -8.87
N TYR A 253 2.96 -5.58 -9.15
CA TYR A 253 2.29 -5.80 -10.44
C TYR A 253 3.13 -5.29 -11.61
N ALA A 254 3.65 -4.07 -11.52
CA ALA A 254 4.50 -3.50 -12.57
C ALA A 254 5.76 -4.34 -12.81
N TYR A 255 6.39 -4.81 -11.72
CA TYR A 255 7.52 -5.74 -11.80
C TYR A 255 7.16 -7.03 -12.54
N LEU A 256 6.06 -7.68 -12.14
CA LEU A 256 5.62 -8.94 -12.74
C LEU A 256 5.27 -8.82 -14.22
N ALA A 257 4.89 -7.64 -14.69
CA ALA A 257 4.57 -7.40 -16.09
C ALA A 257 5.80 -7.48 -17.02
N CYS A 258 7.00 -7.26 -16.47
CA CYS A 258 8.26 -7.30 -17.20
C CYS A 258 9.14 -8.49 -16.81
N ALA A 259 8.83 -9.18 -15.72
CA ALA A 259 9.64 -10.28 -15.20
C ALA A 259 9.32 -11.60 -15.92
N THR A 260 10.37 -12.32 -16.30
CA THR A 260 10.29 -13.70 -16.81
C THR A 260 10.95 -14.67 -15.82
N PRO A 261 10.57 -15.96 -15.82
CA PRO A 261 11.28 -16.99 -15.06
C PRO A 261 12.80 -16.93 -15.28
N GLU A 262 13.24 -16.70 -16.51
CA GLU A 262 14.64 -16.58 -16.90
C GLU A 262 15.32 -15.39 -16.23
N SER A 263 14.65 -14.24 -16.16
CA SER A 263 15.17 -13.06 -15.46
C SER A 263 15.26 -13.25 -13.94
N GLU A 264 14.35 -14.05 -13.35
CA GLU A 264 14.39 -14.37 -11.93
C GLU A 264 15.53 -15.29 -11.57
N ARG A 265 15.87 -16.25 -12.45
CA ARG A 265 16.79 -17.34 -12.11
C ARG A 265 18.19 -16.88 -11.67
N HIS A 266 18.59 -15.68 -12.10
CA HIS A 266 19.90 -15.09 -11.82
C HIS A 266 19.98 -14.39 -10.45
N LYS A 267 18.84 -14.18 -9.77
CA LYS A 267 18.76 -13.50 -8.47
C LYS A 267 18.97 -14.49 -7.31
N ASP A 268 19.29 -13.97 -6.13
CA ASP A 268 19.34 -14.73 -4.88
C ASP A 268 18.02 -14.70 -4.09
N ILE A 269 17.08 -13.84 -4.48
CA ILE A 269 15.74 -13.74 -3.92
C ILE A 269 14.77 -13.72 -5.10
N TRP A 270 13.95 -14.77 -5.21
CA TRP A 270 12.99 -14.89 -6.30
C TRP A 270 11.60 -14.50 -5.85
N ASN A 271 10.91 -13.76 -6.71
CA ASN A 271 9.48 -13.55 -6.61
C ASN A 271 8.75 -14.78 -7.19
N ALA A 272 8.13 -15.58 -6.31
CA ALA A 272 7.47 -16.81 -6.74
C ALA A 272 6.29 -16.53 -7.71
N ALA A 273 5.75 -15.30 -7.71
CA ALA A 273 4.63 -14.93 -8.56
C ALA A 273 5.00 -14.92 -10.05
N VAL A 274 6.28 -14.76 -10.38
CA VAL A 274 6.79 -14.93 -11.75
C VAL A 274 6.58 -16.35 -12.26
N PHE A 275 6.54 -17.33 -11.36
CA PHE A 275 6.28 -18.73 -11.65
C PHE A 275 4.80 -19.13 -11.42
N GLY A 276 3.91 -18.15 -11.19
CA GLY A 276 2.50 -18.38 -10.91
C GLY A 276 2.17 -18.78 -9.48
N HIS A 277 3.09 -18.61 -8.51
CA HIS A 277 2.90 -19.00 -7.11
C HIS A 277 3.02 -17.82 -6.16
N SER A 278 2.41 -17.86 -4.98
CA SER A 278 2.53 -16.75 -4.02
C SER A 278 3.83 -16.79 -3.21
N GLY A 279 4.35 -15.62 -2.84
CA GLY A 279 5.44 -15.48 -1.86
C GLY A 279 6.83 -15.31 -2.46
N THR A 280 7.85 -15.48 -1.62
CA THR A 280 9.25 -15.23 -1.95
C THR A 280 10.10 -16.45 -1.62
N LEU A 281 11.06 -16.77 -2.49
CA LEU A 281 12.04 -17.83 -2.28
C LEU A 281 13.42 -17.19 -2.09
N ARG A 282 14.09 -17.52 -0.99
CA ARG A 282 15.39 -16.94 -0.62
C ARG A 282 16.46 -18.00 -0.68
N PHE A 283 17.54 -17.71 -1.39
CA PHE A 283 18.72 -18.57 -1.52
C PHE A 283 19.91 -18.05 -0.71
N THR A 284 19.79 -16.85 -0.14
CA THR A 284 20.81 -16.15 0.66
C THR A 284 21.26 -16.92 1.90
N GLU A 285 20.37 -17.76 2.45
CA GLU A 285 20.67 -18.60 3.62
C GLU A 285 21.65 -19.75 3.31
N ILE A 286 21.89 -20.03 2.03
CA ILE A 286 22.83 -21.06 1.58
C ILE A 286 24.18 -20.38 1.30
N SER A 287 25.17 -20.65 2.14
CA SER A 287 26.50 -20.00 2.07
C SER A 287 27.37 -20.53 0.94
N GLN A 288 27.34 -21.83 0.65
CA GLN A 288 28.21 -22.43 -0.38
C GLN A 288 27.71 -22.09 -1.79
N PRO A 289 28.54 -21.47 -2.67
CA PRO A 289 28.11 -21.04 -4.00
C PRO A 289 27.57 -22.19 -4.87
N TRP A 290 28.25 -23.34 -4.87
CA TRP A 290 27.82 -24.51 -5.66
C TRP A 290 26.45 -25.03 -5.20
N LEU A 291 26.18 -25.05 -3.89
CA LEU A 291 24.91 -25.52 -3.32
C LEU A 291 23.79 -24.52 -3.60
N ARG A 292 24.10 -23.22 -3.54
CA ARG A 292 23.16 -22.15 -3.88
C ARG A 292 22.74 -22.23 -5.34
N GLU A 293 23.69 -22.38 -6.26
CA GLU A 293 23.41 -22.50 -7.69
C GLU A 293 22.67 -23.80 -8.02
N ALA A 294 23.03 -24.92 -7.40
CA ALA A 294 22.27 -26.16 -7.52
C ALA A 294 20.82 -25.99 -7.02
N ALA A 295 20.61 -25.32 -5.88
CA ALA A 295 19.30 -25.03 -5.31
C ALA A 295 18.44 -24.17 -6.23
N LYS A 296 19.02 -23.12 -6.82
CA LYS A 296 18.36 -22.29 -7.84
C LYS A 296 17.91 -23.13 -9.04
N ARG A 297 18.83 -23.88 -9.65
CA ARG A 297 18.50 -24.71 -10.83
C ARG A 297 17.45 -25.78 -10.53
N TRP A 298 17.56 -26.45 -9.38
CA TRP A 298 16.55 -27.39 -8.91
C TRP A 298 15.18 -26.72 -8.75
N THR A 299 15.14 -25.53 -8.15
CA THR A 299 13.92 -24.75 -7.95
C THR A 299 13.31 -24.33 -9.28
N PHE A 300 14.13 -23.90 -10.23
CA PHE A 300 13.72 -23.52 -11.58
C PHE A 300 13.06 -24.68 -12.34
N ASP A 301 13.63 -25.89 -12.30
CA ASP A 301 13.02 -27.08 -12.92
C ASP A 301 11.75 -27.53 -12.18
N THR A 302 11.69 -27.31 -10.87
CA THR A 302 10.61 -27.83 -10.02
C THR A 302 9.35 -26.96 -10.04
N LEU A 303 9.48 -25.63 -10.03
CA LEU A 303 8.34 -24.71 -9.90
C LEU A 303 7.31 -24.84 -11.03
N PRO A 304 7.69 -24.87 -12.33
CA PRO A 304 6.73 -24.96 -13.43
C PRO A 304 5.99 -26.29 -13.48
N ARG A 305 6.57 -27.36 -12.90
CA ARG A 305 5.99 -28.72 -12.89
C ARG A 305 4.97 -28.94 -11.78
N ARG A 306 4.89 -28.02 -10.81
CA ARG A 306 3.98 -28.15 -9.66
C ARG A 306 2.69 -27.36 -9.90
N ARG A 307 1.60 -27.91 -9.38
CA ARG A 307 0.26 -27.28 -9.34
C ARG A 307 -0.26 -27.35 -7.90
N GLY A 308 -1.04 -26.35 -7.50
CA GLY A 308 -1.67 -26.29 -6.17
C GLY A 308 -1.27 -25.05 -5.36
N ALA A 309 -2.05 -24.76 -4.32
CA ALA A 309 -1.92 -23.52 -3.54
C ALA A 309 -0.65 -23.46 -2.65
N ASN A 310 -0.08 -24.61 -2.29
CA ASN A 310 0.99 -24.70 -1.30
C ASN A 310 2.39 -24.93 -1.90
N VAL A 311 2.55 -24.75 -3.21
CA VAL A 311 3.80 -25.06 -3.93
C VAL A 311 4.99 -24.26 -3.38
N SER A 312 4.85 -22.95 -3.23
CA SER A 312 5.91 -22.10 -2.66
C SER A 312 6.28 -22.51 -1.24
N MET A 313 5.31 -22.92 -0.43
CA MET A 313 5.55 -23.38 0.94
C MET A 313 6.36 -24.68 0.95
N THR A 314 6.01 -25.65 0.10
CA THR A 314 6.76 -26.90 -0.04
C THR A 314 8.19 -26.67 -0.56
N VAL A 315 8.36 -25.78 -1.54
CA VAL A 315 9.68 -25.43 -2.08
C VAL A 315 10.51 -24.72 -1.02
N ARG A 316 9.94 -23.74 -0.31
CA ARG A 316 10.60 -23.04 0.79
C ARG A 316 11.02 -23.99 1.91
N PHE A 317 10.17 -24.96 2.29
CA PHE A 317 10.55 -25.99 3.26
C PHE A 317 11.78 -26.79 2.83
N ARG A 318 11.88 -27.13 1.54
CA ARG A 318 13.04 -27.82 0.97
C ARG A 318 14.28 -26.94 0.91
N LEU A 319 14.13 -25.66 0.59
CA LEU A 319 15.23 -24.68 0.67
C LEU A 319 15.74 -24.52 2.10
N ASN A 320 14.85 -24.53 3.09
CA ASN A 320 15.25 -24.50 4.50
C ASN A 320 16.06 -25.75 4.89
N ALA A 321 15.71 -26.94 4.40
CA ALA A 321 16.50 -28.15 4.64
C ALA A 321 17.92 -28.05 4.02
N LEU A 322 18.05 -27.44 2.83
CA LEU A 322 19.35 -27.13 2.23
C LEU A 322 20.14 -26.08 3.03
N ALA A 323 19.47 -25.06 3.57
CA ALA A 323 20.10 -24.06 4.43
C ALA A 323 20.60 -24.67 5.75
N GLN A 324 19.89 -25.65 6.31
CA GLN A 324 20.36 -26.40 7.48
C GLN A 324 21.58 -27.27 7.15
N LEU A 325 21.62 -27.91 5.98
CA LEU A 325 22.84 -28.59 5.50
C LEU A 325 23.99 -27.58 5.33
N SER A 326 23.73 -26.45 4.68
CA SER A 326 24.71 -25.38 4.46
C SER A 326 25.33 -24.88 5.78
N THR A 327 24.49 -24.71 6.80
CA THR A 327 24.92 -24.34 8.16
C THR A 327 25.78 -25.44 8.79
N SER A 328 25.40 -26.71 8.63
CA SER A 328 26.19 -27.84 9.15
C SER A 328 27.57 -27.91 8.51
N LEU A 329 27.65 -27.81 7.19
CA LEU A 329 28.91 -27.84 6.44
C LEU A 329 29.85 -26.70 6.88
N ARG A 330 29.30 -25.50 7.07
CA ARG A 330 30.07 -24.35 7.53
C ARG A 330 30.66 -24.54 8.93
N LEU A 331 29.92 -25.20 9.83
CA LEU A 331 30.31 -25.39 11.22
C LEU A 331 31.26 -26.57 11.44
N GLN A 332 31.19 -27.59 10.59
CA GLN A 332 31.83 -28.90 10.86
C GLN A 332 33.02 -29.20 9.96
N ARG A 333 33.25 -28.41 8.91
CA ARG A 333 34.37 -28.58 7.99
C ARG A 333 35.25 -27.34 7.95
N ASP A 334 36.54 -27.57 7.77
CA ASP A 334 37.55 -26.51 7.66
C ASP A 334 37.40 -25.71 6.35
N ASP A 335 37.06 -26.38 5.25
CA ASP A 335 36.76 -25.73 3.96
C ASP A 335 35.36 -25.09 3.93
N HIS A 336 34.62 -25.15 5.04
CA HIS A 336 33.22 -24.72 5.16
C HIS A 336 32.28 -25.33 4.10
N GLY A 337 32.65 -26.48 3.53
CA GLY A 337 31.93 -27.17 2.45
C GLY A 337 32.05 -26.49 1.08
N LEU A 338 33.07 -25.68 0.83
CA LEU A 338 33.30 -25.05 -0.47
C LEU A 338 33.68 -26.06 -1.56
N HIS A 339 34.33 -27.17 -1.20
CA HIS A 339 34.79 -28.18 -2.15
C HIS A 339 33.81 -29.36 -2.22
N VAL A 340 32.91 -29.33 -3.20
CA VAL A 340 31.87 -30.37 -3.41
C VAL A 340 32.46 -31.78 -3.56
N ALA A 341 33.67 -31.91 -4.11
CA ALA A 341 34.35 -33.19 -4.33
C ALA A 341 34.81 -33.87 -3.03
N GLU A 342 34.95 -33.11 -1.95
CA GLU A 342 35.39 -33.60 -0.64
C GLU A 342 34.23 -33.93 0.30
N LEU A 343 32.99 -33.79 -0.18
CA LEU A 343 31.82 -34.18 0.57
C LEU A 343 31.74 -35.71 0.68
N SER A 344 31.51 -36.17 1.90
CA SER A 344 31.51 -37.57 2.25
C SER A 344 30.30 -37.94 3.10
N ARG A 345 30.21 -39.23 3.46
CA ARG A 345 29.20 -39.72 4.41
C ARG A 345 29.34 -39.07 5.80
N VAL A 346 30.56 -38.66 6.19
CA VAL A 346 30.81 -38.02 7.48
C VAL A 346 30.02 -36.73 7.61
N ASP A 347 29.92 -35.93 6.53
CA ASP A 347 29.19 -34.67 6.54
C ASP A 347 27.69 -34.87 6.75
N ILE A 348 27.12 -35.92 6.17
CA ILE A 348 25.71 -36.27 6.36
C ILE A 348 25.46 -36.76 7.79
N THR A 349 26.35 -37.59 8.33
CA THR A 349 26.28 -38.01 9.74
C THR A 349 26.31 -36.80 10.66
N ALA A 350 27.25 -35.88 10.42
CA ALA A 350 27.43 -34.67 11.20
C ALA A 350 26.22 -33.73 11.09
N PHE A 351 25.60 -33.62 9.91
CA PHE A 351 24.29 -32.98 9.74
C PHE A 351 23.18 -33.66 10.54
N THR A 352 23.05 -34.98 10.47
CA THR A 352 21.98 -35.70 11.20
C THR A 352 22.15 -35.64 12.72
N ASN A 353 23.39 -35.57 13.20
CA ASN A 353 23.73 -35.37 14.61
C ASN A 353 23.36 -33.95 15.04
N ARG A 354 23.72 -32.94 14.25
CA ARG A 354 23.33 -31.54 14.51
C ARG A 354 21.81 -31.38 14.57
N MET A 355 21.08 -32.01 13.65
CA MET A 355 19.62 -32.01 13.67
C MET A 355 19.04 -32.70 14.91
N GLY A 356 19.73 -33.71 15.46
CA GLY A 356 19.38 -34.32 16.75
C GLY A 356 19.61 -33.36 17.91
N TYR A 357 20.79 -32.74 17.96
CA TYR A 357 21.11 -31.71 18.96
C TYR A 357 20.07 -30.58 19.00
N LEU A 358 19.61 -30.08 17.84
CA LEU A 358 18.55 -29.06 17.79
C LEU A 358 17.19 -29.54 18.33
N VAL A 359 16.89 -30.83 18.23
CA VAL A 359 15.70 -31.40 18.85
C VAL A 359 15.87 -31.45 20.37
N ASP A 360 17.06 -31.85 20.85
CA ASP A 360 17.36 -31.91 22.28
C ASP A 360 17.34 -30.52 22.93
N GLN A 361 17.72 -29.47 22.19
CA GLN A 361 17.62 -28.07 22.63
C GLN A 361 16.19 -27.48 22.52
N GLY A 362 15.23 -28.23 22.00
CA GLY A 362 13.85 -27.76 21.80
C GLY A 362 13.68 -26.76 20.65
N GLU A 363 14.72 -26.51 19.84
CA GLU A 363 14.65 -25.62 18.67
C GLU A 363 13.93 -26.27 17.49
N LEU A 364 13.87 -27.61 17.45
CA LEU A 364 13.17 -28.39 16.45
C LEU A 364 12.34 -29.50 17.08
N THR A 365 11.26 -29.89 16.41
CA THR A 365 10.50 -31.08 16.79
C THR A 365 11.05 -32.34 16.11
N PRO A 366 10.90 -33.53 16.72
CA PRO A 366 11.30 -34.80 16.09
C PRO A 366 10.65 -35.02 14.71
N GLY A 367 9.38 -34.62 14.57
CA GLY A 367 8.65 -34.69 13.31
C GLY A 367 9.28 -33.82 12.22
N VAL A 368 9.60 -32.56 12.53
CA VAL A 368 10.24 -31.63 11.59
C VAL A 368 11.65 -32.12 11.23
N ARG A 369 12.42 -32.68 12.17
CA ARG A 369 13.72 -33.32 11.89
C ARG A 369 13.59 -34.41 10.83
N ALA A 370 12.66 -35.34 11.00
CA ALA A 370 12.44 -36.43 10.05
C ALA A 370 12.00 -35.92 8.68
N GLU A 371 11.15 -34.91 8.64
CA GLU A 371 10.67 -34.32 7.40
C GLU A 371 11.77 -33.55 6.65
N GLN A 372 12.62 -32.78 7.36
CA GLN A 372 13.76 -32.09 6.76
C GLN A 372 14.80 -33.07 6.20
N ALA A 373 15.11 -34.15 6.91
CA ALA A 373 16.02 -35.18 6.41
C ALA A 373 15.49 -35.84 5.13
N ARG A 374 14.19 -36.17 5.07
CA ARG A 374 13.54 -36.71 3.86
C ARG A 374 13.56 -35.69 2.71
N ALA A 375 13.23 -34.43 2.99
CA ALA A 375 13.25 -33.36 2.02
C ALA A 375 14.65 -33.16 1.43
N LEU A 376 15.68 -33.12 2.29
CA LEU A 376 17.07 -33.00 1.86
C LEU A 376 17.46 -34.16 0.95
N ARG A 377 17.18 -35.41 1.34
CA ARG A 377 17.46 -36.59 0.51
C ARG A 377 16.80 -36.49 -0.87
N GLN A 378 15.51 -36.12 -0.92
CA GLN A 378 14.78 -35.99 -2.18
C GLN A 378 15.40 -34.92 -3.09
N VAL A 379 15.74 -33.76 -2.53
CA VAL A 379 16.31 -32.64 -3.28
C VAL A 379 17.71 -32.97 -3.79
N MET A 380 18.59 -33.49 -2.92
CA MET A 380 19.95 -33.90 -3.29
C MET A 380 19.95 -35.00 -4.36
N THR A 381 19.05 -35.97 -4.25
CA THR A 381 18.87 -37.02 -5.27
C THR A 381 18.47 -36.40 -6.61
N ARG A 382 17.52 -35.45 -6.61
CA ARG A 382 17.09 -34.76 -7.83
C ARG A 382 18.22 -33.91 -8.42
N MET A 383 18.95 -33.16 -7.61
CA MET A 383 20.11 -32.37 -8.06
C MET A 383 21.16 -33.25 -8.73
N ARG A 384 21.41 -34.44 -8.17
CA ARG A 384 22.31 -35.42 -8.78
C ARG A 384 21.81 -35.90 -10.14
N THR A 385 20.52 -36.26 -10.26
CA THR A 385 19.95 -36.70 -11.55
C THR A 385 20.00 -35.61 -12.62
N MET A 386 20.07 -34.34 -12.22
CA MET A 386 20.22 -33.19 -13.11
C MET A 386 21.69 -32.85 -13.42
N GLY A 387 22.66 -33.64 -12.91
CA GLY A 387 24.09 -33.45 -13.16
C GLY A 387 24.74 -32.32 -12.34
N PHE A 388 24.09 -31.84 -11.27
CA PHE A 388 24.60 -30.68 -10.50
C PHE A 388 25.57 -31.05 -9.39
N VAL A 389 25.63 -32.33 -9.00
CA VAL A 389 26.54 -32.83 -7.98
C VAL A 389 27.28 -34.00 -8.61
N VAL A 390 28.57 -33.81 -8.91
CA VAL A 390 29.42 -34.86 -9.46
C VAL A 390 29.56 -35.95 -8.39
N THR A 391 28.99 -37.11 -8.71
CA THR A 391 29.20 -38.43 -8.08
C THR A 391 29.12 -38.52 -6.54
N TRP A 392 27.89 -38.50 -6.01
CA TRP A 392 27.57 -39.13 -4.73
C TRP A 392 27.41 -40.65 -4.94
N THR A 393 28.41 -41.52 -4.97
CA THR A 393 28.10 -42.97 -5.07
C THR A 393 27.78 -43.53 -3.67
N PRO A 394 26.52 -43.77 -3.27
CA PRO A 394 26.27 -44.64 -2.13
C PRO A 394 26.56 -46.07 -2.59
N LEU A 395 27.76 -46.57 -2.32
CA LEU A 395 27.95 -48.02 -2.26
C LEU A 395 27.22 -48.50 -1.00
N VAL A 396 25.92 -48.72 -1.13
CA VAL A 396 25.13 -49.56 -0.23
C VAL A 396 24.56 -50.68 -1.10
N PRO A 397 24.77 -51.96 -0.77
CA PRO A 397 24.13 -53.05 -1.47
C PRO A 397 22.61 -52.86 -1.41
N LEU A 398 21.94 -52.97 -2.56
CA LEU A 398 20.48 -53.06 -2.64
C LEU A 398 20.05 -54.33 -1.87
N ALA A 399 19.60 -54.17 -0.63
CA ALA A 399 18.75 -55.19 -0.02
C ALA A 399 17.40 -55.19 -0.79
N PRO A 400 16.86 -56.34 -1.19
CA PRO A 400 15.60 -56.38 -1.91
C PRO A 400 14.48 -55.80 -1.06
N LEU A 401 13.65 -54.95 -1.66
CA LEU A 401 12.36 -54.56 -1.09
C LEU A 401 11.50 -55.81 -0.96
N ALA A 402 11.08 -56.14 0.27
CA ALA A 402 10.00 -57.10 0.47
C ALA A 402 8.72 -56.54 -0.18
N PRO A 403 8.01 -57.31 -1.03
CA PRO A 403 6.78 -56.85 -1.66
C PRO A 403 5.65 -56.81 -0.63
N GLY A 404 4.94 -55.68 -0.56
CA GLY A 404 3.63 -55.62 0.12
C GLY A 404 3.46 -54.52 1.17
N VAL A 405 3.61 -53.25 0.81
CA VAL A 405 2.90 -52.15 1.50
C VAL A 405 2.48 -51.08 0.49
N ASP A 406 1.82 -51.50 -0.59
CA ASP A 406 0.96 -50.62 -1.39
C ASP A 406 -0.48 -50.80 -0.90
N ARG A 407 -0.89 -49.90 0.00
CA ARG A 407 -2.27 -49.45 0.26
C ARG A 407 -2.27 -48.80 1.63
N LEU A 408 -2.40 -47.47 1.65
CA LEU A 408 -3.22 -46.69 2.59
C LEU A 408 -2.86 -45.20 2.45
N ARG A 409 -3.50 -44.55 1.48
CA ARG A 409 -4.07 -43.20 1.65
C ARG A 409 -4.94 -42.88 0.46
N GLY A 410 -6.20 -43.27 0.59
CA GLY A 410 -7.28 -42.77 -0.24
C GLY A 410 -7.55 -41.30 0.04
N ASP A 411 -8.08 -40.67 -0.99
CA ASP A 411 -8.65 -39.33 -1.02
C ASP A 411 -9.49 -39.01 0.21
N ARG A 412 -9.23 -37.84 0.80
CA ARG A 412 -10.25 -37.11 1.55
C ARG A 412 -10.35 -35.70 0.96
N VAL A 413 -11.30 -35.56 0.05
CA VAL A 413 -11.86 -34.28 -0.37
C VAL A 413 -12.65 -33.72 0.81
N GLY A 414 -12.04 -32.79 1.55
CA GLY A 414 -12.73 -31.96 2.55
C GLY A 414 -13.02 -30.59 1.96
N LEU A 415 -14.29 -30.28 1.73
CA LEU A 415 -14.75 -28.92 1.42
C LEU A 415 -14.36 -27.97 2.56
N ILE A 416 -13.50 -26.98 2.27
CA ILE A 416 -13.25 -25.85 3.17
C ILE A 416 -13.64 -24.56 2.44
N ARG A 417 -14.62 -23.86 3.00
CA ARG A 417 -15.03 -22.52 2.58
C ARG A 417 -13.85 -21.54 2.71
N ARG A 418 -13.55 -20.85 1.61
CA ARG A 418 -12.48 -19.84 1.50
C ARG A 418 -12.77 -18.64 2.40
N CYS A 419 -11.77 -18.21 3.16
CA CYS A 419 -11.64 -16.84 3.65
C CYS A 419 -10.43 -16.19 2.95
N LEU A 420 -10.66 -15.07 2.25
CA LEU A 420 -9.70 -14.41 1.34
C LEU A 420 -9.02 -13.16 1.94
N CYS A 421 -8.86 -13.10 3.27
CA CYS A 421 -8.01 -12.11 3.91
C CYS A 421 -6.83 -12.81 4.59
N GLY A 422 -5.63 -12.62 4.08
CA GLY A 422 -4.40 -13.27 4.54
C GLY A 422 -3.91 -12.80 5.91
N TYR A 423 -4.62 -13.13 6.98
CA TYR A 423 -4.13 -13.07 8.37
C TYR A 423 -4.63 -14.31 9.11
N GLY A 424 -3.71 -15.23 9.42
CA GLY A 424 -3.99 -16.43 10.21
C GLY A 424 -3.71 -16.18 11.68
N SER A 425 -4.76 -16.12 12.50
CA SER A 425 -4.68 -16.35 13.94
C SER A 425 -5.43 -17.64 14.22
N SER A 426 -4.71 -18.69 14.61
CA SER A 426 -5.27 -19.99 14.92
C SER A 426 -5.94 -19.98 16.30
N MET A 427 -7.26 -20.11 16.36
CA MET A 427 -7.94 -20.68 17.52
C MET A 427 -8.57 -22.01 17.10
N ALA A 428 -7.95 -23.11 17.52
CA ALA A 428 -8.50 -24.45 17.40
C ALA A 428 -9.49 -24.70 18.56
N ARG A 429 -10.74 -24.99 18.20
CA ARG A 429 -11.71 -25.65 19.09
C ARG A 429 -11.39 -27.14 19.10
N MET A 430 -11.08 -27.71 20.27
CA MET A 430 -11.05 -29.15 20.50
C MET A 430 -12.38 -29.60 21.10
N ALA A 431 -12.92 -30.70 20.59
CA ALA A 431 -13.96 -31.49 21.25
C ALA A 431 -13.36 -32.84 21.66
N HIS A 432 -13.75 -33.22 22.88
CA HIS A 432 -13.40 -34.30 23.80
C HIS A 432 -13.00 -35.70 23.29
N THR A 433 -12.06 -36.28 24.04
CA THR A 433 -12.13 -37.66 24.57
C THR A 433 -11.75 -37.65 26.07
N GLU A 434 -12.44 -38.50 26.83
CA GLU A 434 -12.42 -38.87 28.27
C GLU A 434 -11.01 -38.95 28.93
N SER A 435 -10.74 -38.91 30.25
CA SER A 435 -11.40 -38.88 31.56
C SER A 435 -10.33 -38.35 32.56
N THR A 436 -10.58 -37.62 33.64
CA THR A 436 -10.94 -38.09 34.99
C THR A 436 -11.13 -36.86 35.92
N CYS A 437 -11.93 -37.04 36.99
CA CYS A 437 -12.23 -36.17 38.15
C CYS A 437 -11.32 -34.95 38.40
N TRP A 438 -11.81 -33.78 38.83
CA TRP A 438 -12.22 -33.51 40.21
C TRP A 438 -13.26 -32.36 40.31
N THR A 439 -14.11 -32.51 41.31
CA THR A 439 -15.19 -31.64 41.81
C THR A 439 -14.77 -30.23 42.26
N ARG A 440 -15.50 -29.17 41.87
CA ARG A 440 -16.24 -28.23 42.77
C ARG A 440 -16.80 -26.98 42.07
N ALA A 441 -18.09 -26.75 42.35
CA ALA A 441 -18.76 -25.47 42.68
C ALA A 441 -19.03 -24.38 41.61
N THR A 442 -20.31 -24.30 41.21
CA THR A 442 -21.22 -23.11 41.21
C THR A 442 -20.64 -21.72 40.83
N SER A 443 -21.17 -20.96 39.86
CA SER A 443 -22.54 -20.39 39.86
C SER A 443 -22.84 -19.53 38.61
N ARG A 444 -24.16 -19.41 38.31
CA ARG A 444 -24.97 -18.34 37.66
C ARG A 444 -24.32 -16.93 37.55
N SER A 445 -24.68 -15.97 36.68
CA SER A 445 -25.75 -15.70 35.68
C SER A 445 -25.59 -14.28 35.10
N LYS A 446 -26.20 -14.01 33.92
CA LYS A 446 -26.93 -12.77 33.46
C LYS A 446 -26.28 -11.37 33.65
N SER A 447 -25.97 -10.63 32.56
CA SER A 447 -26.80 -9.69 31.75
C SER A 447 -26.96 -8.25 32.29
N CYS A 448 -26.88 -7.27 31.37
CA CYS A 448 -27.09 -5.80 31.51
C CYS A 448 -25.91 -5.04 32.15
N GLN A 449 -25.51 -3.82 31.78
CA GLN A 449 -26.20 -2.70 31.16
C GLN A 449 -25.16 -1.62 30.74
N ASP A 450 -25.51 -0.87 29.69
CA ASP A 450 -25.22 0.53 29.34
C ASP A 450 -24.04 1.35 29.91
N SER A 451 -23.49 2.16 28.99
CA SER A 451 -23.15 3.61 29.12
C SER A 451 -21.76 4.06 29.57
N CYS A 452 -21.45 5.28 29.10
CA CYS A 452 -20.25 6.12 29.24
C CYS A 452 -19.16 5.85 28.18
N GLY A 453 -18.66 6.82 27.41
CA GLY A 453 -18.67 8.27 27.59
C GLY A 453 -17.29 8.79 27.15
N SER A 454 -17.28 9.67 26.18
CA SER A 454 -16.10 10.24 25.50
C SER A 454 -15.11 10.97 26.40
N TRP A 455 -13.81 10.90 26.08
CA TRP A 455 -12.82 11.94 26.43
C TRP A 455 -11.88 12.26 25.27
N ARG A 456 -11.73 13.55 24.98
CA ARG A 456 -10.67 14.18 24.17
C ARG A 456 -9.74 14.96 25.11
N PRO A 457 -8.42 15.08 24.83
CA PRO A 457 -7.53 15.97 25.58
C PRO A 457 -7.64 17.43 25.09
N GLY A 458 -7.63 18.36 26.05
CA GLY A 458 -7.78 19.79 25.87
C GLY A 458 -6.51 20.55 25.49
N THR A 459 -6.73 21.73 24.93
CA THR A 459 -5.74 22.80 24.72
C THR A 459 -5.99 23.88 25.76
N ALA A 460 -4.97 24.27 26.53
CA ALA A 460 -5.06 25.35 27.51
C ALA A 460 -4.47 26.64 26.93
N ARG A 461 -5.24 27.73 27.04
CA ARG A 461 -4.77 29.13 26.90
C ARG A 461 -4.52 29.71 28.31
N PRO A 462 -3.54 30.61 28.49
CA PRO A 462 -3.21 31.16 29.80
C PRO A 462 -3.97 32.46 30.10
N THR A 463 -4.34 32.64 31.37
CA THR A 463 -4.77 33.91 31.96
C THR A 463 -3.65 34.56 32.78
N ARG A 464 -3.67 35.90 32.76
CA ARG A 464 -2.69 36.84 33.30
C ARG A 464 -3.11 37.30 34.70
N SER A 465 -2.21 37.28 35.69
CA SER A 465 -2.23 38.24 36.80
C SER A 465 -0.85 38.37 37.45
N SER A 466 -0.50 39.61 37.75
CA SER A 466 0.78 40.14 38.24
C SER A 466 0.90 40.19 39.76
N ARG A 467 2.10 39.97 40.32
CA ARG A 467 2.95 40.93 41.09
C ARG A 467 4.07 40.21 41.88
N MET A 468 5.25 40.86 41.83
CA MET A 468 6.59 40.62 42.43
C MET A 468 6.64 40.81 43.97
N PRO A 469 7.82 40.83 44.67
CA PRO A 469 9.12 40.13 44.52
C PRO A 469 9.70 39.60 45.88
N THR A 470 10.75 38.76 45.88
CA THR A 470 11.71 38.69 47.02
C THR A 470 13.11 38.15 46.62
N ILE A 471 14.11 39.03 46.69
CA ILE A 471 15.47 38.94 47.29
C ILE A 471 16.45 37.79 46.92
N SER A 472 17.53 38.23 46.26
CA SER A 472 18.99 38.09 46.48
C SER A 472 19.76 36.76 46.64
N ALA A 473 20.87 36.76 45.88
CA ALA A 473 22.25 36.32 46.19
C ALA A 473 22.60 34.83 46.17
N ILE A 474 23.68 34.49 45.43
CA ILE A 474 24.98 34.04 45.96
C ILE A 474 26.03 34.04 44.83
N CYS A 475 27.21 34.54 45.18
CA CYS A 475 28.44 34.57 44.41
C CYS A 475 29.20 33.23 44.44
N GLY A 476 30.05 33.01 43.42
CA GLY A 476 31.42 32.55 43.63
C GLY A 476 31.74 31.10 43.25
N GLY A 477 32.81 30.92 42.46
CA GLY A 477 33.56 29.66 42.42
C GLY A 477 34.19 29.29 41.09
N SER A 478 35.20 30.03 40.65
CA SER A 478 36.12 29.67 39.56
C SER A 478 36.99 28.45 39.91
N SER A 479 37.42 27.66 38.91
CA SER A 479 38.85 27.38 38.60
C SER A 479 39.02 26.39 37.44
N THR A 480 39.60 26.91 36.35
CA THR A 480 40.69 26.38 35.48
C THR A 480 41.01 24.88 35.45
N VAL A 481 41.22 24.32 34.25
CA VAL A 481 42.53 23.85 33.72
C VAL A 481 42.46 23.78 32.18
N THR A 482 43.46 24.35 31.53
CA THR A 482 43.83 24.23 30.11
C THR A 482 44.50 22.89 29.80
N ALA A 483 44.09 22.23 28.72
CA ALA A 483 44.91 21.56 27.70
C ALA A 483 44.05 21.30 26.47
#